data_AF-A0A1T4JL14-F1
#
_entry.id   AF-A0A1T4JL14-F1
#
_cell.length_a   1.000
_cell.length_b   1.000
_cell.length_c   1.000
_cell.angle_alpha   90.00
_cell.angle_beta   90.00
_cell.angle_gamma   90.00
#
_symmetry.space_group_name_H-M   'P 1'
#
loop_
_entity.id
_entity.type
_entity.pdbx_description
1 polymer ?
#
loop_
_entity_poly.entity_id
_entity_poly.type
_entity_poly.pdbx_seq_one_letter_code
_entity_poly.pdbx_strand_id
1 'polypeptide(L)'
;MRSRLIFLFTLIAFLTGGRIFSETVPEVRHNPWSLIIYRPENSSGMNEIRCWLRLIDAETGEDVTYTKIKANYSWISRPKEGSPYQKTYYLSGGMAMHLLIQSGKYKISFYTPPESQNGFPAADGTENARQWESNEFFYDTNNPAKVIFVSPTANENGFYNGGWYIDYKAPPYYQFTKPKMQY
;
A
#
# COMPACT_ATOMS: atom_id res chain seq x y z
N MET A 1 -73.16 -16.96 -4.30
CA MET A 1 -72.74 -18.30 -4.81
C MET A 1 -71.32 -18.20 -5.34
N ARG A 2 -70.40 -18.96 -4.74
CA ARG A 2 -69.16 -19.61 -5.24
C ARG A 2 -68.37 -18.93 -6.38
N SER A 3 -67.16 -18.42 -6.09
CA SER A 3 -65.81 -19.05 -6.33
C SER A 3 -65.39 -19.04 -7.82
N ARG A 4 -64.23 -18.53 -8.24
CA ARG A 4 -62.83 -18.88 -7.89
C ARG A 4 -61.90 -17.68 -8.25
N LEU A 5 -61.01 -17.19 -7.37
CA LEU A 5 -59.66 -17.67 -7.01
C LEU A 5 -58.59 -17.33 -8.07
N ILE A 6 -57.41 -16.86 -7.60
CA ILE A 6 -56.10 -16.62 -8.25
C ILE A 6 -55.84 -15.10 -8.45
N PHE A 7 -54.91 -14.38 -7.80
CA PHE A 7 -53.63 -14.70 -7.15
C PHE A 7 -53.48 -14.01 -5.78
N LEU A 8 -53.17 -14.85 -4.80
CA LEU A 8 -52.49 -14.51 -3.56
C LEU A 8 -51.06 -14.08 -3.90
N PHE A 9 -50.61 -12.92 -3.42
CA PHE A 9 -49.35 -12.76 -2.66
C PHE A 9 -49.14 -11.28 -2.34
N THR A 10 -49.87 -10.84 -1.31
CA THR A 10 -49.37 -9.87 -0.35
C THR A 10 -48.09 -10.46 0.27
N LEU A 11 -46.93 -10.22 -0.36
CA LEU A 11 -45.63 -10.60 0.17
C LEU A 11 -44.56 -9.63 -0.31
N ILE A 12 -43.86 -9.06 0.66
CA ILE A 12 -42.57 -8.36 0.54
C ILE A 12 -42.62 -6.91 -0.02
N ALA A 13 -43.38 -6.05 0.67
CA ALA A 13 -43.06 -4.62 0.77
C ALA A 13 -42.18 -4.32 2.01
N PHE A 14 -41.27 -5.25 2.34
CA PHE A 14 -40.21 -5.08 3.32
C PHE A 14 -38.93 -5.58 2.66
N LEU A 15 -38.08 -4.64 2.24
CA LEU A 15 -36.64 -4.71 1.97
C LEU A 15 -36.31 -3.48 1.11
N THR A 16 -36.53 -2.29 1.68
CA THR A 16 -35.44 -1.47 2.24
C THR A 16 -34.50 -0.90 1.18
N GLY A 17 -34.75 0.38 0.87
CA GLY A 17 -33.69 1.35 0.66
C GLY A 17 -32.82 1.11 -0.56
N GLY A 18 -33.34 1.49 -1.72
CA GLY A 18 -32.48 2.00 -2.80
C GLY A 18 -31.79 3.27 -2.31
N ARG A 19 -30.75 3.11 -1.48
CA ARG A 19 -29.74 4.14 -1.30
C ARG A 19 -29.01 4.20 -2.63
N ILE A 20 -29.31 5.23 -3.40
CA ILE A 20 -28.39 5.75 -4.40
C ILE A 20 -27.15 6.16 -3.59
N PHE A 21 -26.22 5.22 -3.37
CA PHE A 21 -24.86 5.56 -3.02
C PHE A 21 -24.30 6.23 -4.27
N SER A 22 -24.45 7.56 -4.33
CA SER A 22 -23.39 8.35 -4.92
C SER A 22 -22.18 8.08 -4.03
N GLU A 23 -21.42 7.04 -4.39
CA GLU A 23 -20.13 6.76 -3.80
C GLU A 23 -19.22 7.88 -4.32
N THR A 24 -19.33 9.05 -3.70
CA THR A 24 -18.32 10.08 -3.85
C THR A 24 -17.05 9.45 -3.35
N VAL A 25 -16.22 8.97 -4.29
CA VAL A 25 -14.89 8.45 -3.99
C VAL A 25 -14.23 9.51 -3.11
N PRO A 26 -13.87 9.17 -1.85
CA PRO A 26 -13.40 10.17 -0.92
C PRO A 26 -12.16 10.83 -1.54
N GLU A 27 -12.22 12.14 -1.74
CA GLU A 27 -11.09 12.87 -2.31
C GLU A 27 -9.91 12.76 -1.35
N VAL A 28 -8.73 12.42 -1.89
CA VAL A 28 -7.50 12.46 -1.07
C VAL A 28 -7.20 13.92 -0.77
N ARG A 29 -7.56 14.36 0.44
CA ARG A 29 -7.07 15.64 0.96
C ARG A 29 -5.59 15.49 1.25
N HIS A 30 -4.76 15.93 0.30
CA HIS A 30 -3.32 16.00 0.48
C HIS A 30 -3.00 16.90 1.67
N ASN A 31 -2.52 16.28 2.75
CA ASN A 31 -1.95 17.01 3.86
C ASN A 31 -0.49 17.31 3.50
N PRO A 32 -0.06 18.59 3.38
CA PRO A 32 1.30 18.93 3.01
C PRO A 32 2.35 18.44 4.02
N TRP A 33 1.93 18.01 5.20
CA TRP A 33 2.76 17.45 6.27
C TRP A 33 2.82 15.92 6.28
N SER A 34 2.10 15.24 5.38
CA SER A 34 2.19 13.79 5.26
C SER A 34 3.47 13.35 4.56
N LEU A 35 4.06 12.27 5.07
CA LEU A 35 5.05 11.48 4.33
C LEU A 35 4.31 10.67 3.27
N ILE A 36 4.75 10.74 2.02
CA ILE A 36 4.19 9.91 0.95
C ILE A 36 5.15 8.74 0.71
N ILE A 37 4.63 7.53 0.83
CA ILE A 37 5.36 6.30 0.52
C ILE A 37 4.80 5.73 -0.76
N TYR A 38 5.62 5.70 -1.81
CA TYR A 38 5.25 5.08 -3.08
C TYR A 38 5.71 3.64 -3.14
N ARG A 39 4.77 2.77 -3.49
CA ARG A 39 5.09 1.45 -4.01
C ARG A 39 4.86 1.43 -5.52
N PRO A 40 5.93 1.51 -6.32
CA PRO A 40 5.97 1.13 -7.72
C PRO A 40 4.98 0.08 -8.19
N GLU A 41 4.43 0.29 -9.38
CA GLU A 41 3.82 -0.80 -10.15
C GLU A 41 4.93 -1.65 -10.78
N ASN A 42 4.82 -2.95 -10.58
CA ASN A 42 5.72 -3.99 -11.05
C ASN A 42 4.93 -4.97 -11.96
N SER A 43 5.53 -6.11 -12.31
CA SER A 43 4.91 -7.09 -13.21
C SER A 43 4.12 -8.16 -12.45
N SER A 44 2.91 -8.46 -12.93
CA SER A 44 2.12 -9.65 -12.57
C SER A 44 2.02 -9.86 -11.04
N GLY A 45 2.29 -11.08 -10.56
CA GLY A 45 2.13 -11.47 -9.16
C GLY A 45 2.93 -10.63 -8.16
N MET A 46 3.98 -9.91 -8.58
CA MET A 46 4.71 -9.01 -7.68
C MET A 46 3.80 -7.89 -7.17
N ASN A 47 2.87 -7.39 -7.97
CA ASN A 47 1.92 -6.34 -7.54
C ASN A 47 0.98 -6.81 -6.43
N GLU A 48 0.71 -8.12 -6.37
CA GLU A 48 -0.21 -8.73 -5.42
C GLU A 48 0.46 -8.99 -4.06
N ILE A 49 1.78 -9.07 -4.00
CA ILE A 49 2.50 -9.21 -2.73
C ILE A 49 2.38 -7.92 -1.95
N ARG A 50 1.76 -7.99 -0.78
CA ARG A 50 1.57 -6.84 0.11
C ARG A 50 2.87 -6.54 0.86
N CYS A 51 3.14 -5.25 1.00
CA CYS A 51 4.32 -4.71 1.68
C CYS A 51 3.84 -3.93 2.91
N TRP A 52 3.90 -4.54 4.09
CA TRP A 52 3.41 -3.97 5.34
C TRP A 52 4.40 -3.00 5.94
N LEU A 53 3.91 -1.86 6.39
CA LEU A 53 4.68 -0.87 7.13
C LEU A 53 4.96 -1.37 8.54
N ARG A 54 6.17 -1.12 9.01
CA ARG A 54 6.57 -1.14 10.42
C ARG A 54 7.14 0.23 10.78
N LEU A 55 6.71 0.77 11.92
CA LEU A 55 7.19 2.02 12.47
C LEU A 55 7.68 1.80 13.90
N ILE A 56 8.97 1.98 14.11
CA ILE A 56 9.60 1.88 15.43
C ILE A 56 9.95 3.29 15.91
N ASP A 57 9.61 3.60 17.16
CA ASP A 57 10.06 4.82 17.82
C ASP A 57 11.59 4.77 18.00
N ALA A 58 12.30 5.76 17.49
CA ALA A 58 13.77 5.74 17.49
C ALA A 58 14.38 5.97 18.88
N GLU A 59 13.61 6.54 19.81
CA GLU A 59 14.06 6.81 21.18
C GLU A 59 13.77 5.64 22.11
N THR A 60 12.56 5.08 22.04
CA THR A 60 12.13 3.99 22.94
C THR A 60 12.38 2.59 22.36
N GLY A 61 12.49 2.46 21.03
CA GLY A 61 12.56 1.18 20.34
C GLY A 61 11.23 0.43 20.28
N GLU A 62 10.12 1.03 20.70
CA GLU A 62 8.80 0.40 20.68
C GLU A 62 8.17 0.40 19.27
N ASP A 63 7.44 -0.67 18.95
CA ASP A 63 6.61 -0.70 17.75
C ASP A 63 5.35 0.16 17.96
N VAL A 64 5.28 1.23 17.19
CA VAL A 64 4.22 2.24 17.26
C VAL A 64 3.39 2.32 15.97
N THR A 65 3.49 1.29 15.13
CA THR A 65 2.84 1.18 13.81
C THR A 65 1.33 1.44 13.88
N TYR A 66 0.65 1.08 14.96
CA TYR A 66 -0.80 1.24 15.05
C TYR A 66 -1.26 2.33 16.03
N THR A 67 -0.31 2.99 16.72
CA THR A 67 -0.63 3.94 17.80
C THR A 67 -0.26 5.38 17.46
N LYS A 68 0.73 5.60 16.58
CA LYS A 68 1.27 6.94 16.27
C LYS A 68 0.98 7.46 14.87
N ILE A 69 0.29 6.68 14.04
CA ILE A 69 0.04 7.03 12.64
C ILE A 69 -1.42 6.93 12.21
N LYS A 70 -1.73 7.66 11.15
CA LYS A 70 -2.92 7.50 10.31
C LYS A 70 -2.48 7.47 8.85
N ALA A 71 -3.13 6.65 8.03
CA ALA A 71 -2.83 6.57 6.61
C ALA A 71 -4.09 6.74 5.75
N ASN A 72 -3.90 7.44 4.63
CA ASN A 72 -4.82 7.42 3.49
C ASN A 72 -4.09 6.83 2.29
N TYR A 73 -4.83 6.28 1.33
CA TYR A 73 -4.25 5.65 0.16
C TYR A 73 -4.75 6.28 -1.12
N SER A 74 -3.91 6.23 -2.15
CA SER A 74 -4.27 6.54 -3.53
C SER A 74 -3.61 5.54 -4.47
N TRP A 75 -4.25 5.27 -5.60
CA TRP A 75 -3.55 4.66 -6.74
C TRP A 75 -2.68 5.71 -7.42
N ILE A 76 -1.46 5.36 -7.82
CA ILE A 76 -0.55 6.29 -8.53
C ILE A 76 -1.18 6.75 -9.85
N SER A 77 -1.93 5.86 -10.52
CA SER A 77 -2.68 6.16 -11.75
C SER A 77 -3.91 7.05 -11.51
N ARG A 78 -4.41 7.16 -10.27
CA ARG A 78 -5.57 7.97 -9.87
C ARG A 78 -5.29 8.69 -8.55
N PRO A 79 -4.34 9.64 -8.53
CA PRO A 79 -3.80 10.18 -7.28
C PRO A 79 -4.80 11.02 -6.46
N LYS A 80 -5.90 11.46 -7.08
CA LYS A 80 -6.96 12.25 -6.43
C LYS A 80 -8.06 11.39 -5.79
N GLU A 81 -8.10 10.10 -6.12
CA GLU A 81 -9.10 9.16 -5.63
C GLU A 81 -8.58 8.45 -4.37
N GLY A 82 -9.26 8.66 -3.25
CA GLY A 82 -8.93 8.03 -1.99
C GLY A 82 -9.43 6.60 -1.96
N SER A 83 -8.53 5.67 -1.61
CA SER A 83 -8.91 4.29 -1.31
C SER A 83 -9.09 4.13 0.20
N PRO A 84 -10.21 3.52 0.66
CA PRO A 84 -10.51 3.41 2.08
C PRO A 84 -9.47 2.59 2.84
N TYR A 85 -9.21 3.02 4.07
CA TYR A 85 -8.26 2.40 5.02
C TYR A 85 -8.64 0.95 5.36
N GLN A 86 -7.73 0.00 5.09
CA GLN A 86 -7.97 -1.44 5.29
C GLN A 86 -7.59 -1.98 6.69
N LYS A 87 -7.65 -1.16 7.75
CA LYS A 87 -7.31 -1.54 9.15
C LYS A 87 -5.86 -2.06 9.36
N THR A 88 -5.07 -2.19 8.30
CA THR A 88 -3.67 -2.59 8.27
C THR A 88 -2.90 -1.66 7.34
N TYR A 89 -1.64 -1.37 7.69
CA TYR A 89 -0.79 -0.47 6.92
C TYR A 89 0.04 -1.27 5.93
N TYR A 90 -0.42 -1.40 4.69
CA TYR A 90 0.33 -2.10 3.63
C TYR A 90 0.18 -1.41 2.27
N LEU A 91 1.10 -1.71 1.36
CA LEU A 91 1.07 -1.25 -0.03
C LEU A 91 1.03 -2.44 -1.01
N SER A 92 0.13 -2.34 -2.00
CA SER A 92 0.17 -3.14 -3.23
C SER A 92 0.88 -2.38 -4.36
N GLY A 93 1.18 -3.06 -5.47
CA GLY A 93 1.89 -2.46 -6.59
C GLY A 93 1.07 -1.32 -7.21
N GLY A 94 1.70 -0.17 -7.46
CA GLY A 94 1.01 1.01 -8.01
C GLY A 94 0.24 1.84 -6.98
N MET A 95 0.45 1.60 -5.67
CA MET A 95 -0.18 2.37 -4.59
C MET A 95 0.75 3.43 -3.99
N ALA A 96 0.13 4.44 -3.39
CA ALA A 96 0.79 5.40 -2.52
C ALA A 96 0.08 5.45 -1.16
N MET A 97 0.86 5.47 -0.09
CA MET A 97 0.40 5.66 1.28
C MET A 97 0.76 7.07 1.74
N HIS A 98 -0.25 7.84 2.15
CA HIS A 98 -0.12 9.18 2.70
C HIS A 98 -0.16 9.06 4.22
N LEU A 99 1.02 9.06 4.83
CA LEU A 99 1.25 8.81 6.24
C LEU A 99 1.26 10.12 7.03
N LEU A 100 0.29 10.26 7.93
CA LEU A 100 0.33 11.29 8.97
C LEU A 100 0.88 10.68 10.24
N ILE A 101 2.05 11.16 10.66
CA ILE A 101 2.80 10.66 11.81
C ILE A 101 2.76 11.72 12.91
N GLN A 102 2.56 11.31 14.16
CA GLN A 102 2.76 12.21 15.31
C GLN A 102 4.22 12.70 15.36
N SER A 103 4.46 13.84 15.99
CA SER A 103 5.81 14.40 16.09
C SER A 103 6.76 13.45 16.82
N GLY A 104 7.96 13.24 16.28
CA GLY A 104 8.99 12.36 16.83
C GLY A 104 10.06 11.95 15.81
N LYS A 105 10.92 11.03 16.23
CA LYS A 105 11.92 10.38 15.38
C LYS A 105 11.62 8.90 15.28
N TYR A 106 11.67 8.36 14.08
CA TYR A 106 11.21 7.02 13.80
C TYR A 106 12.15 6.27 12.87
N LYS A 107 12.12 4.94 12.98
CA LYS A 107 12.66 4.02 11.99
C LYS A 107 11.48 3.41 11.23
N ILE A 108 11.47 3.63 9.92
CA ILE A 108 10.49 3.06 9.01
C ILE A 108 11.12 1.83 8.36
N SER A 109 10.44 0.70 8.41
CA SER A 109 10.77 -0.47 7.61
C SER A 109 9.52 -1.09 7.01
N PHE A 110 9.72 -2.04 6.10
CA PHE A 110 8.64 -2.77 5.46
C PHE A 110 8.91 -4.26 5.48
N TYR A 111 7.83 -5.03 5.55
CA TYR A 111 7.92 -6.48 5.55
C TYR A 111 6.75 -7.17 4.86
N THR A 112 6.92 -8.43 4.50
CA THR A 112 5.85 -9.34 4.07
C THR A 112 5.91 -10.59 4.95
N PRO A 113 4.90 -10.85 5.77
CA PRO A 113 4.91 -12.00 6.66
C PRO A 113 4.81 -13.30 5.84
N PRO A 114 5.38 -14.42 6.31
CA PRO A 114 5.54 -15.66 5.53
C PRO A 114 4.26 -16.16 4.84
N GLU A 115 3.12 -16.09 5.52
CA GLU A 115 1.82 -16.50 5.02
C GLU A 115 1.30 -15.67 3.83
N SER A 116 1.89 -14.49 3.61
CA SER A 116 1.51 -13.55 2.54
C SER A 116 2.57 -13.41 1.44
N GLN A 117 3.60 -14.27 1.43
CA GLN A 117 4.67 -14.26 0.42
C GLN A 117 4.30 -14.97 -0.88
N ASN A 118 3.09 -15.55 -0.98
CA ASN A 118 2.53 -16.19 -2.19
C ASN A 118 3.48 -17.20 -2.86
N GLY A 119 4.30 -17.91 -2.08
CA GLY A 119 5.22 -18.92 -2.59
C GLY A 119 6.37 -18.36 -3.44
N PHE A 120 6.63 -17.06 -3.40
CA PHE A 120 7.78 -16.49 -4.10
C PHE A 120 9.09 -17.11 -3.58
N PRO A 121 10.00 -17.52 -4.48
CA PRO A 121 11.22 -18.20 -4.10
C PRO A 121 12.14 -17.26 -3.34
N ALA A 122 12.81 -17.80 -2.33
CA ALA A 122 13.93 -17.15 -1.69
C ALA A 122 15.07 -16.98 -2.71
N ALA A 123 15.76 -15.83 -2.71
CA ALA A 123 16.83 -15.46 -3.65
C ALA A 123 17.82 -16.58 -3.98
N ASP A 124 18.15 -17.42 -2.99
CA ASP A 124 19.21 -18.42 -3.02
C ASP A 124 18.70 -19.86 -2.78
N GLY A 125 17.38 -20.07 -2.76
CA GLY A 125 16.76 -21.38 -2.50
C GLY A 125 16.84 -21.85 -1.04
N THR A 126 17.36 -21.05 -0.11
CA THR A 126 17.39 -21.36 1.32
C THR A 126 16.23 -20.70 2.07
N GLU A 127 15.72 -21.33 3.12
CA GLU A 127 14.63 -20.75 3.92
C GLU A 127 15.03 -19.41 4.60
N ASN A 128 16.33 -19.18 4.79
CA ASN A 128 16.87 -17.97 5.41
C ASN A 128 16.86 -16.75 4.47
N ALA A 129 16.76 -16.92 3.14
CA ALA A 129 16.65 -15.82 2.18
C ALA A 129 15.19 -15.38 1.91
N ARG A 130 14.23 -15.84 2.73
CA ARG A 130 12.83 -15.35 2.73
C ARG A 130 12.65 -14.03 3.51
N GLN A 131 13.71 -13.24 3.66
CA GLN A 131 13.63 -11.99 4.40
C GLN A 131 13.01 -10.93 3.49
N TRP A 132 11.70 -11.06 3.28
CA TRP A 132 10.83 -10.00 2.80
C TRP A 132 10.77 -8.91 3.86
N GLU A 133 11.91 -8.31 4.13
CA GLU A 133 12.17 -7.24 5.07
C GLU A 133 12.96 -6.19 4.29
N SER A 134 12.81 -4.92 4.65
CA SER A 134 13.57 -3.84 4.07
C SER A 134 14.74 -3.42 4.95
N ASN A 135 15.61 -2.59 4.41
CA ASN A 135 16.44 -1.70 5.22
C ASN A 135 15.57 -0.76 6.08
N GLU A 136 16.17 -0.18 7.11
CA GLU A 136 15.55 0.88 7.90
C GLU A 136 15.76 2.24 7.23
N PHE A 137 14.71 3.07 7.24
CA PHE A 137 14.76 4.48 6.87
C PHE A 137 14.51 5.34 8.10
N PHE A 138 15.50 6.16 8.47
CA PHE A 138 15.37 7.08 9.59
C PHE A 138 14.57 8.31 9.19
N TYR A 139 13.54 8.64 9.96
CA TYR A 139 12.62 9.73 9.68
C TYR A 139 12.47 10.65 10.90
N ASP A 140 12.81 11.92 10.74
CA ASP A 140 12.61 12.97 11.74
C ASP A 140 11.49 13.90 11.28
N THR A 141 10.42 14.00 12.07
CA THR A 141 9.26 14.85 11.71
C THR A 141 9.60 16.34 11.66
N ASN A 142 10.69 16.78 12.29
CA ASN A 142 11.14 18.18 12.27
C ASN A 142 11.90 18.54 11.00
N ASN A 143 12.42 17.54 10.27
CA ASN A 143 13.05 17.70 8.97
C ASN A 143 12.48 16.66 7.99
N PRO A 144 11.19 16.77 7.63
CA PRO A 144 10.47 15.67 7.02
C PRO A 144 10.86 15.50 5.55
N ALA A 145 11.33 14.30 5.21
CA ALA A 145 11.26 13.83 3.84
C ALA A 145 9.80 13.86 3.38
N LYS A 146 9.53 14.37 2.17
CA LYS A 146 8.16 14.40 1.64
C LYS A 146 7.77 13.09 0.98
N VAL A 147 8.75 12.40 0.39
CA VAL A 147 8.52 11.21 -0.43
C VAL A 147 9.63 10.20 -0.19
N ILE A 148 9.24 8.93 -0.03
CA ILE A 148 10.13 7.78 -0.12
C ILE A 148 9.50 6.71 -1.04
N PHE A 149 10.34 5.82 -1.55
CA PHE A 149 9.95 4.71 -2.40
C PHE A 149 10.27 3.40 -1.70
N VAL A 150 9.34 2.44 -1.73
CA VAL A 150 9.58 1.07 -1.33
C VAL A 150 9.43 0.16 -2.54
N SER A 151 10.49 -0.57 -2.86
CA SER A 151 10.59 -1.35 -4.09
C SER A 151 11.04 -2.77 -3.81
N PRO A 152 10.56 -3.76 -4.59
CA PRO A 152 11.07 -5.12 -4.47
C PRO A 152 12.54 -5.15 -4.92
N THR A 153 13.34 -5.99 -4.25
CA THR A 153 14.72 -6.23 -4.66
C THR A 153 14.77 -7.28 -5.78
N ALA A 154 15.79 -7.18 -6.63
CA ALA A 154 16.04 -8.09 -7.72
C ALA A 154 17.54 -8.42 -7.80
N ASN A 155 17.86 -9.58 -8.36
CA ASN A 155 19.24 -9.95 -8.68
C ASN A 155 19.73 -9.21 -9.93
N GLU A 156 21.00 -9.42 -10.29
CA GLU A 156 21.65 -8.81 -11.46
C GLU A 156 20.95 -9.11 -12.79
N ASN A 157 20.20 -10.22 -12.87
CA ASN A 157 19.44 -10.64 -14.05
C ASN A 157 18.00 -10.09 -14.07
N GLY A 158 17.63 -9.25 -13.09
CA GLY A 158 16.31 -8.63 -13.01
C GLY A 158 15.21 -9.53 -12.43
N PHE A 159 15.54 -10.70 -11.90
CA PHE A 159 14.58 -11.55 -11.21
C PHE A 159 14.42 -11.13 -9.76
N TYR A 160 13.16 -10.99 -9.31
CA TYR A 160 12.87 -10.69 -7.92
C TYR A 160 13.41 -11.75 -6.98
N ASN A 161 14.03 -11.31 -5.89
CA ASN A 161 14.76 -12.19 -4.98
C ASN A 161 14.16 -12.21 -3.56
N GLY A 162 12.97 -11.65 -3.37
CA GLY A 162 12.20 -11.80 -2.14
C GLY A 162 12.58 -10.86 -1.00
N GLY A 163 12.87 -9.59 -1.32
CA GLY A 163 13.16 -8.55 -0.34
C GLY A 163 12.55 -7.20 -0.72
N TRP A 164 12.62 -6.26 0.21
CA TRP A 164 12.19 -4.87 0.01
C TRP A 164 13.38 -3.93 0.15
N TYR A 165 13.31 -2.78 -0.50
CA TYR A 165 14.31 -1.73 -0.34
C TYR A 165 13.62 -0.36 -0.30
N ILE A 166 14.00 0.45 0.68
CA ILE A 166 13.53 1.82 0.87
C ILE A 166 14.63 2.80 0.46
N ASP A 167 14.27 3.77 -0.37
CA ASP A 167 15.12 4.90 -0.70
C ASP A 167 14.29 6.18 -0.86
N TYR A 168 14.91 7.34 -0.66
CA TYR A 168 14.33 8.63 -1.04
C TYR A 168 14.44 8.87 -2.56
N LYS A 169 15.34 8.14 -3.24
CA LYS A 169 15.43 8.12 -4.70
C LYS A 169 14.48 7.09 -5.29
N ALA A 170 13.84 7.44 -6.40
CA ALA A 170 13.16 6.45 -7.21
C ALA A 170 14.19 5.41 -7.67
N PRO A 171 13.83 4.12 -7.74
CA PRO A 171 14.72 3.08 -8.25
C PRO A 171 15.25 3.42 -9.65
N PRO A 172 16.48 3.01 -10.02
CA PRO A 172 17.06 3.35 -11.32
C PRO A 172 16.19 2.95 -12.52
N TYR A 173 15.42 1.84 -12.41
CA TYR A 173 14.52 1.39 -13.47
C TYR A 173 13.29 2.30 -13.69
N TYR A 174 13.07 3.30 -12.83
CA TYR A 174 12.10 4.38 -13.04
C TYR A 174 12.61 5.53 -13.91
N GLN A 175 13.88 5.54 -14.27
CA GLN A 175 14.37 6.45 -15.31
C GLN A 175 13.80 6.01 -16.66
N PHE A 176 12.53 6.36 -16.92
CA PHE A 176 11.98 6.45 -18.26
C PHE A 176 12.72 7.57 -18.99
N THR A 177 13.94 7.29 -19.46
CA THR A 177 14.50 8.08 -20.54
C THR A 177 13.67 7.71 -21.76
N LYS A 178 12.80 8.63 -22.21
CA LYS A 178 12.27 8.57 -23.57
C LYS A 178 13.46 8.20 -24.49
N PRO A 179 13.30 7.27 -25.44
CA PRO A 179 14.40 6.94 -26.34
C PRO A 179 14.95 8.25 -26.91
N LYS A 180 16.27 8.43 -26.86
CA LYS A 180 16.93 9.58 -27.49
C LYS A 180 16.45 9.58 -28.95
N MET A 181 15.65 10.58 -29.32
CA MET A 181 15.35 10.81 -30.72
C MET A 181 16.70 11.16 -31.37
N GLN A 182 17.21 10.26 -32.20
CA GLN A 182 18.32 10.60 -33.09
C GLN A 182 17.78 11.60 -34.09
N TYR A 183 18.32 12.82 -34.06
CA TYR A 183 18.15 13.81 -35.13
C TYR A 183 19.28 13.66 -36.13
#